data_AF-A0A6G6WDQ8-F1
#
_entry.id   AF-A0A6G6WDQ8-F1
#
_cell.length_a   1.000
_cell.length_b   1.000
_cell.length_c   1.000
_cell.angle_alpha   90.00
_cell.angle_beta   90.00
_cell.angle_gamma   90.00
#
_symmetry.space_group_name_H-M   'P 1'
#
loop_
_entity.id
_entity.type
_entity.pdbx_description
1 polymer ?
#
loop_
_entity_poly.entity_id
_entity_poly.type
_entity_poly.pdbx_seq_one_letter_code
_entity_poly.pdbx_strand_id
1 'polypeptide(L)'
;MSAADTGAEPLAVALWEQARDHEQAVRRVPDDDVARDVRARVRALAAGSGVRIRTARIDDTVVVVRLDAAVWDDDTATMRRKLGLPADGAAPDLG
;
A
#
# COMPACT_ATOMS: atom_id res chain seq x y z
N MET A 1 4.54 23.06 -12.01
CA MET A 1 4.11 21.65 -11.99
C MET A 1 5.36 20.80 -12.06
N SER A 2 5.75 20.18 -10.94
CA SER A 2 6.93 19.31 -10.90
C SER A 2 6.59 17.95 -11.51
N ALA A 3 7.55 17.31 -12.19
CA ALA A 3 7.39 16.00 -12.83
C ALA A 3 6.95 14.87 -11.86
N ALA A 4 7.07 15.08 -10.54
CA ALA A 4 6.59 14.16 -9.49
C ALA A 4 5.06 14.10 -9.40
N ASP A 5 4.32 15.14 -9.82
CA ASP A 5 2.85 15.17 -9.72
C ASP A 5 2.16 14.19 -10.68
N THR A 6 2.77 13.87 -11.83
CA THR A 6 2.06 13.18 -12.91
C THR A 6 1.84 11.68 -12.65
N GLY A 7 2.70 11.05 -11.85
CA GLY A 7 2.62 9.60 -11.57
C GLY A 7 1.95 9.23 -10.25
N ALA A 8 2.07 10.09 -9.23
CA ALA A 8 1.60 9.78 -7.88
C ALA A 8 0.07 9.83 -7.75
N GLU A 9 -0.59 10.78 -8.41
CA GLU A 9 -2.05 10.93 -8.33
C GLU A 9 -2.80 9.74 -8.95
N PRO A 10 -2.56 9.33 -10.21
CA PRO A 10 -3.28 8.21 -10.80
C PRO A 10 -3.04 6.90 -10.04
N LEU A 11 -1.82 6.71 -9.52
CA LEU A 11 -1.47 5.53 -8.72
C LEU A 11 -2.18 5.53 -7.36
N ALA A 12 -2.28 6.68 -6.70
CA ALA A 12 -3.01 6.80 -5.45
C ALA A 12 -4.50 6.50 -5.63
N VAL A 13 -5.12 7.00 -6.69
CA VAL A 13 -6.51 6.69 -7.03
C VAL A 13 -6.70 5.20 -7.24
N ALA A 14 -5.87 4.57 -8.09
CA ALA A 14 -5.96 3.13 -8.35
C ALA A 14 -5.75 2.26 -7.08
N LEU A 15 -4.80 2.63 -6.22
CA LEU A 15 -4.59 1.95 -4.94
C LEU A 15 -5.79 2.10 -4.00
N TRP A 16 -6.38 3.30 -3.94
CA TRP A 16 -7.55 3.56 -3.12
C TRP A 16 -8.77 2.79 -3.60
N GLU A 17 -9.09 2.83 -4.89
CA GLU A 17 -10.22 2.09 -5.47
C GLU A 17 -10.09 0.59 -5.22
N GLN A 18 -8.91 0.02 -5.47
CA GLN A 18 -8.67 -1.39 -5.20
C GLN A 18 -8.82 -1.72 -3.70
N ALA A 19 -8.26 -0.89 -2.79
CA ALA A 19 -8.38 -1.14 -1.36
C ALA A 19 -9.80 -0.94 -0.83
N ARG A 20 -10.58 -0.05 -1.44
CA ARG A 20 -11.99 0.15 -1.13
C ARG A 20 -12.80 -1.11 -1.46
N ASP A 21 -12.60 -1.67 -2.64
CA ASP A 21 -13.42 -2.78 -3.16
C ASP A 21 -12.95 -4.15 -2.68
N HIS A 22 -11.64 -4.31 -2.44
CA HIS A 22 -11.02 -5.59 -2.07
C HIS A 22 -10.35 -5.57 -0.69
N GLU A 23 -10.66 -4.56 0.13
CA GLU A 23 -10.12 -4.35 1.48
C GLU A 23 -8.62 -4.03 1.56
N GLN A 24 -7.86 -4.31 0.50
CA GLN A 24 -6.43 -4.10 0.42
C GLN A 24 -5.93 -3.87 -1.01
N ALA A 25 -4.81 -3.15 -1.13
CA ALA A 25 -4.11 -2.95 -2.38
C ALA A 25 -2.59 -2.88 -2.18
N VAL A 26 -1.85 -3.43 -3.13
CA VAL A 26 -0.39 -3.56 -3.09
C VAL A 26 0.19 -3.18 -4.45
N ARG A 27 1.19 -2.29 -4.44
CA ARG A 27 1.89 -1.85 -5.66
C ARG A 27 3.37 -1.62 -5.40
N ARG A 28 4.18 -2.03 -6.37
CA ARG A 28 5.61 -1.69 -6.43
C ARG A 28 5.78 -0.23 -6.86
N VAL A 29 6.54 0.52 -6.08
CA VAL A 29 6.87 1.94 -6.23
C VAL A 29 8.34 2.13 -5.83
N PRO A 30 9.32 1.97 -6.73
CA PRO A 30 10.73 2.00 -6.36
C PRO A 30 11.20 3.33 -5.74
N ASP A 31 10.62 4.44 -6.18
CA ASP A 31 10.99 5.77 -5.74
C ASP A 31 10.32 6.12 -4.39
N ASP A 32 11.12 6.52 -3.41
CA ASP A 32 10.66 6.81 -2.06
C ASP A 32 9.85 8.10 -1.94
N ASP A 33 10.17 9.11 -2.76
CA ASP A 33 9.41 10.36 -2.80
C ASP A 33 8.02 10.12 -3.40
N VAL A 34 7.96 9.36 -4.51
CA VAL A 34 6.69 8.92 -5.10
C VAL A 34 5.90 8.06 -4.11
N ALA A 35 6.54 7.13 -3.40
CA ALA A 35 5.86 6.28 -2.41
C ALA A 35 5.28 7.11 -1.26
N ARG A 36 6.01 8.11 -0.77
CA ARG A 36 5.55 9.05 0.26
C ARG A 36 4.32 9.83 -0.23
N ASP A 37 4.39 10.37 -1.44
CA ASP A 37 3.32 11.16 -2.05
C ASP A 37 2.05 10.35 -2.30
N VAL A 38 2.19 9.14 -2.85
CA VAL A 38 1.08 8.19 -3.04
C VAL A 38 0.41 7.87 -1.72
N ARG A 39 1.18 7.56 -0.66
CA ARG A 39 0.63 7.24 0.66
C ARG A 39 -0.10 8.41 1.29
N ALA A 40 0.37 9.64 1.10
CA ALA A 40 -0.32 10.84 1.58
C ALA A 40 -1.67 11.02 0.87
N ARG A 41 -1.68 10.91 -0.47
CA ARG A 41 -2.87 11.04 -1.30
C ARG A 41 -3.93 9.97 -1.03
N VAL A 42 -3.53 8.70 -0.92
CA VAL A 42 -4.45 7.60 -0.55
C VAL A 42 -5.13 7.86 0.80
N ARG A 43 -4.40 8.40 1.79
CA ARG A 43 -5.00 8.76 3.09
C ARG A 43 -6.02 9.89 2.97
N ALA A 44 -5.76 10.89 2.12
CA ALA A 44 -6.70 11.97 1.87
C ALA A 44 -8.00 11.43 1.20
N LEU A 45 -7.88 10.56 0.21
CA LEU A 45 -9.02 9.91 -0.46
C LEU A 45 -9.86 9.07 0.51
N ALA A 46 -9.20 8.27 1.35
CA ALA A 46 -9.87 7.44 2.34
C ALA A 46 -10.58 8.28 3.41
N ALA A 47 -9.92 9.35 3.90
CA ALA A 47 -10.51 10.29 4.84
C ALA A 47 -11.75 10.99 4.27
N GLY A 48 -11.70 11.43 3.01
CA GLY A 48 -12.84 12.02 2.30
C GLY A 48 -14.01 11.04 2.11
N SER A 49 -13.74 9.73 2.16
CA SER A 49 -14.75 8.67 2.02
C SER A 49 -15.23 8.10 3.38
N GLY A 50 -14.70 8.59 4.50
CA GLY A 50 -15.02 8.07 5.84
C GLY A 50 -14.45 6.67 6.15
N VAL A 51 -13.57 6.14 5.31
CA VAL A 51 -12.96 4.81 5.49
C VAL A 51 -11.63 4.94 6.19
N ARG A 52 -11.42 4.15 7.24
CA ARG A 52 -10.14 4.12 7.95
C ARG A 52 -9.22 3.09 7.32
N ILE A 53 -7.97 3.49 7.07
CA ILE A 53 -6.95 2.64 6.44
C ILE A 53 -5.63 2.68 7.22
N ARG A 54 -4.78 1.68 6.98
CA ARG A 54 -3.34 1.72 7.26
C ARG A 54 -2.57 1.70 5.95
N THR A 55 -1.45 2.41 5.92
CA THR A 55 -0.52 2.35 4.79
C THR A 55 0.90 2.10 5.26
N ALA A 56 1.55 1.13 4.64
CA ALA A 56 2.92 0.74 4.94
C ALA A 56 3.80 0.85 3.69
N ARG A 57 5.11 0.95 3.95
CA ARG A 57 6.18 0.85 2.97
C ARG A 57 7.02 -0.35 3.39
N ILE A 58 7.17 -1.32 2.50
CA ILE A 58 7.96 -2.54 2.71
C ILE A 58 8.83 -2.68 1.47
N ASP A 59 10.14 -2.49 1.62
CA ASP A 59 11.09 -2.39 0.52
C ASP A 59 10.62 -1.38 -0.53
N ASP A 60 10.46 -1.79 -1.79
CA ASP A 60 9.95 -0.96 -2.87
C ASP A 60 8.42 -1.04 -3.03
N THR A 61 7.69 -1.56 -2.05
CA THR A 61 6.25 -1.81 -2.14
C THR A 61 5.44 -0.93 -1.20
N VAL A 62 4.37 -0.33 -1.72
CA VAL A 62 3.35 0.38 -0.96
C VAL A 62 2.16 -0.56 -0.75
N VAL A 63 1.76 -0.67 0.51
CA VAL A 63 0.63 -1.49 0.95
C VAL A 63 -0.43 -0.57 1.55
N VAL A 64 -1.67 -0.78 1.17
CA VAL A 64 -2.86 -0.10 1.69
C VAL A 64 -3.84 -1.16 2.15
N VAL A 65 -4.29 -1.08 3.40
CA VAL A 65 -5.26 -2.03 3.98
C VAL A 65 -6.31 -1.25 4.75
N ARG A 66 -7.59 -1.54 4.55
CA ARG A 66 -8.68 -0.99 5.37
C ARG A 66 -8.60 -1.54 6.79
N LEU A 67 -8.96 -0.74 7.79
CA LEU A 67 -8.91 -1.18 9.20
C LEU A 67 -9.95 -2.25 9.55
N ASP A 68 -10.93 -2.47 8.69
CA ASP A 68 -11.96 -3.51 8.81
C ASP A 68 -11.71 -4.69 7.85
N ALA A 69 -10.54 -4.76 7.21
CA ALA A 69 -10.17 -5.85 6.33
C ALA A 69 -10.04 -7.17 7.10
N ALA A 70 -10.48 -8.29 6.49
CA ALA A 70 -10.39 -9.61 7.08
C ALA A 70 -8.94 -10.06 7.36
N VAL A 71 -7.96 -9.45 6.69
CA VAL A 71 -6.54 -9.77 6.86
C VAL A 71 -6.02 -9.46 8.28
N TRP A 72 -6.68 -8.59 9.04
CA TRP A 72 -6.28 -8.29 10.41
C TRP A 72 -6.54 -9.43 11.39
N ASP A 73 -7.41 -10.37 11.05
CA ASP A 73 -7.70 -11.56 11.85
C ASP A 73 -6.71 -12.70 11.55
N ASP A 74 -5.88 -12.56 10.51
CA ASP A 74 -4.84 -13.52 10.17
C ASP A 74 -3.58 -13.33 11.01
N ASP A 75 -2.84 -14.41 11.21
CA ASP A 75 -1.46 -14.31 11.69
C ASP A 75 -0.57 -13.53 10.69
N THR A 76 0.55 -12.99 11.18
CA THR A 76 1.48 -12.19 10.36
C THR A 76 1.97 -12.91 9.10
N ALA A 77 2.23 -14.23 9.16
CA ALA A 77 2.74 -14.97 8.01
C ALA A 77 1.67 -15.13 6.93
N THR A 78 0.44 -15.43 7.34
CA THR A 78 -0.73 -15.52 6.47
C THR A 78 -1.07 -14.16 5.86
N MET A 79 -1.05 -13.09 6.65
CA MET A 79 -1.22 -11.71 6.18
C MET A 79 -0.19 -11.36 5.10
N ARG A 80 1.10 -11.60 5.35
CA ARG A 80 2.17 -11.31 4.38
C ARG A 80 2.01 -12.09 3.09
N ARG A 81 1.64 -13.38 3.18
CA ARG A 81 1.34 -14.21 2.00
C ARG A 81 0.16 -13.66 1.20
N LYS A 82 -0.93 -13.28 1.86
CA LYS A 82 -2.12 -12.69 1.21
C LYS A 82 -1.82 -11.34 0.55
N LEU A 83 -0.89 -10.58 1.13
CA LEU A 83 -0.42 -9.30 0.59
C LEU A 83 0.69 -9.45 -0.46
N GLY A 84 1.15 -10.66 -0.77
CA GLY A 84 2.26 -10.89 -1.70
C GLY A 84 3.59 -10.30 -1.21
N LEU A 85 3.77 -10.15 0.10
CA LEU A 85 4.95 -9.58 0.73
C LEU A 85 5.98 -10.67 1.04
N PRO A 86 7.29 -10.35 1.02
CA PRO A 86 8.32 -11.29 1.43
C PRO A 86 8.09 -11.74 2.88
N ALA A 87 8.42 -12.99 3.19
CA ALA A 87 8.39 -13.51 4.56
C ALA A 87 9.30 -12.67 5.46
N ASP A 88 8.93 -12.50 6.73
CA ASP A 88 9.75 -11.76 7.69
C ASP A 88 11.11 -12.46 7.87
N GLY A 89 12.21 -11.71 7.70
CA GLY A 89 13.56 -12.25 7.88
C GLY A 89 14.12 -13.05 6.70
N ALA A 90 13.52 -12.99 5.50
CA ALA A 90 14.22 -13.44 4.30
C ALA A 90 15.44 -12.54 4.08
N ALA A 91 16.64 -13.05 4.41
CA ALA A 91 17.88 -12.42 4.01
C ALA A 91 17.86 -12.20 2.48
N PRO A 92 18.44 -11.11 1.96
CA PRO A 92 18.64 -11.00 0.53
C PRO A 92 19.43 -12.23 0.08
N ASP A 93 18.91 -12.95 -0.91
CA ASP A 93 19.61 -14.03 -1.56
C ASP A 93 20.84 -13.43 -2.25
N LEU A 94 21.98 -13.45 -1.56
CA LEU A 94 23.28 -13.06 -2.09
C LEU A 94 23.81 -14.23 -2.94
N GLY A 95 23.12 -14.49 -4.05
CA GLY A 95 23.56 -15.39 -5.12
C GLY A 95 24.53 -14.70 -6.07
#